data_AF-Q93FV6-F1
#
_entry.id   AF-Q93FV6-F1
#
_cell.length_a   1.000
_cell.length_b   1.000
_cell.length_c   1.000
_cell.angle_alpha   90.00
_cell.angle_beta   90.00
_cell.angle_gamma   90.00
#
_symmetry.space_group_name_H-M   'P 1'
#
loop_
_entity.id
_entity.type
_entity.pdbx_description
1 polymer ?
#
loop_
_entity_poly.entity_id
_entity_poly.type
_entity_poly.pdbx_seq_one_letter_code
_entity_poly.pdbx_strand_id
1 'polypeptide(L)'
;MAEQYVTELYKKLKSRDSKTSGLLDILDVLIQVQKNLSTVKNPEALVNRCVQYIRSVAIKDKLYFPPAEENIIINLEVIGQKAGWNGSYMADFSDKSQFYKLSESIPHH
;
A
#
# COMPACT_ATOMS: atom_id res chain seq x y z
N MET A 1 -5.78 -10.77 -9.32
CA MET A 1 -4.94 -9.71 -9.93
C MET A 1 -4.34 -8.78 -8.87
N ALA A 2 -5.14 -8.02 -8.10
CA ALA A 2 -4.59 -7.11 -7.08
C ALA A 2 -3.68 -7.81 -6.04
N GLU A 3 -4.10 -8.97 -5.51
CA GLU A 3 -3.32 -9.76 -4.54
C GLU A 3 -1.93 -10.16 -5.08
N GLN A 4 -1.84 -10.48 -6.37
CA GLN A 4 -0.59 -10.87 -7.01
C GLN A 4 0.38 -9.67 -7.06
N TYR A 5 -0.11 -8.50 -7.46
CA TYR A 5 0.71 -7.28 -7.50
C TYR A 5 1.14 -6.82 -6.10
N VAL A 6 0.25 -6.87 -5.10
CA VAL A 6 0.60 -6.57 -3.70
C VAL A 6 1.68 -7.53 -3.19
N THR A 7 1.52 -8.83 -3.45
CA THR A 7 2.48 -9.85 -3.04
C THR A 7 3.83 -9.69 -3.74
N GLU A 8 3.83 -9.37 -5.03
CA GLU A 8 5.04 -9.15 -5.81
C GLU A 8 5.80 -7.91 -5.33
N LEU A 9 5.09 -6.79 -5.15
CA LEU A 9 5.68 -5.56 -4.63
C LEU A 9 6.28 -5.78 -3.24
N TYR A 10 5.56 -6.46 -2.34
CA TYR A 10 6.07 -6.82 -1.02
C TYR A 10 7.38 -7.61 -1.11
N LYS A 11 7.44 -8.64 -1.96
CA LYS A 11 8.65 -9.46 -2.13
C LYS A 11 9.84 -8.62 -2.63
N LYS A 12 9.63 -7.77 -3.64
CA LYS A 12 10.69 -6.90 -4.18
C LYS A 12 11.21 -5.92 -3.13
N LEU A 13 10.31 -5.21 -2.45
CA LEU A 13 10.67 -4.24 -1.42
C LEU A 13 11.36 -4.90 -0.22
N LYS A 14 10.90 -6.09 0.19
CA LYS A 14 11.50 -6.85 1.29
C LYS A 14 12.93 -7.29 0.98
N SER A 15 13.22 -7.61 -0.29
CA SER A 15 14.56 -8.02 -0.72
C SER A 15 15.59 -6.89 -0.81
N ARG A 16 15.19 -5.62 -0.64
CA ARG A 16 16.14 -4.50 -0.62
C ARG A 16 17.05 -4.58 0.61
N ASP A 17 18.35 -4.37 0.42
CA ASP A 17 19.36 -4.48 1.48
C ASP A 17 19.15 -3.42 2.58
N SER A 18 18.90 -2.16 2.18
CA SER A 18 18.61 -1.06 3.11
C SER A 18 17.11 -0.86 3.26
N LYS A 19 16.65 -0.75 4.52
CA LYS A 19 15.25 -0.46 4.86
C LYS A 19 15.19 0.76 5.75
N THR A 20 14.69 1.86 5.18
CA THR A 20 14.31 3.05 5.94
C THR A 20 13.01 2.80 6.71
N SER A 21 12.70 3.65 7.68
CA SER A 21 11.42 3.66 8.39
C SER A 21 10.23 3.63 7.42
N GLY A 22 10.23 4.47 6.38
CA GLY A 22 9.16 4.50 5.39
C GLY A 22 9.07 3.23 4.54
N LEU A 23 10.20 2.56 4.25
CA LEU A 23 10.14 1.28 3.56
C LEU A 23 9.55 0.18 4.45
N LEU A 24 9.86 0.19 5.75
CA LEU A 24 9.26 -0.73 6.73
C LEU A 24 7.76 -0.47 6.89
N ASP A 25 7.36 0.79 6.94
CA ASP A 25 5.97 1.21 6.98
C ASP A 25 5.17 0.75 5.76
N ILE A 26 5.74 0.89 4.55
CA ILE A 26 5.15 0.37 3.32
C ILE A 26 5.01 -1.15 3.36
N LEU A 27 6.03 -1.87 3.85
CA LEU A 27 5.98 -3.34 3.96
C LEU A 27 4.86 -3.80 4.91
N ASP A 28 4.70 -3.10 6.04
CA ASP A 28 3.64 -3.35 7.00
C ASP A 28 2.24 -3.15 6.40
N VAL A 29 2.05 -2.05 5.66
CA VAL A 29 0.79 -1.78 4.94
C VAL A 29 0.52 -2.84 3.87
N LEU A 30 1.53 -3.24 3.09
CA LEU A 30 1.37 -4.27 2.06
C LEU A 30 0.92 -5.61 2.66
N ILE A 31 1.47 -6.00 3.82
CA ILE A 31 1.03 -7.20 4.54
C ILE A 31 -0.44 -7.06 4.97
N GLN A 32 -0.84 -5.91 5.52
CA GLN A 32 -2.22 -5.71 5.95
C GLN A 32 -3.19 -5.72 4.77
N VAL A 33 -2.82 -5.10 3.66
CA VAL A 33 -3.60 -5.11 2.43
C VAL A 33 -3.75 -6.53 1.91
N GLN A 34 -2.66 -7.33 1.88
CA GLN A 34 -2.70 -8.74 1.48
C GLN A 34 -3.65 -9.57 2.36
N LYS A 35 -3.63 -9.39 3.69
CA LYS A 35 -4.50 -10.11 4.62
C LYS A 35 -5.99 -9.84 4.40
N ASN A 36 -6.32 -8.61 4.02
CA ASN A 36 -7.71 -8.15 4.01
C ASN A 36 -8.35 -8.17 2.61
N LEU A 37 -7.56 -8.20 1.53
CA LEU A 37 -8.00 -8.03 0.14
C LEU A 37 -9.14 -8.98 -0.28
N SER A 38 -9.13 -10.24 0.18
CA SER A 38 -10.13 -11.24 -0.14
C SER A 38 -11.42 -11.15 0.69
N THR A 39 -11.44 -10.33 1.74
CA THR A 39 -12.53 -10.27 2.72
C THR A 39 -13.24 -8.92 2.77
N VAL A 40 -12.60 -7.84 2.29
CA VAL A 40 -13.22 -6.51 2.30
C VAL A 40 -14.28 -6.38 1.21
N LYS A 41 -15.36 -5.66 1.52
CA LYS A 41 -16.48 -5.43 0.59
C LYS A 41 -16.08 -4.66 -0.67
N ASN A 42 -15.08 -3.78 -0.58
CA ASN A 42 -14.59 -2.96 -1.69
C ASN A 42 -13.05 -3.05 -1.74
N PRO A 43 -12.49 -4.09 -2.39
CA PRO A 43 -11.04 -4.28 -2.47
C PRO A 43 -10.34 -3.19 -3.28
N GLU A 44 -10.99 -2.60 -4.30
CA GLU A 44 -10.43 -1.50 -5.09
C GLU A 44 -10.15 -0.28 -4.21
N ALA A 45 -11.05 0.04 -3.28
CA ALA A 45 -10.85 1.14 -2.34
C ALA A 45 -9.68 0.89 -1.37
N LEU A 46 -9.48 -0.35 -0.93
CA LEU A 46 -8.34 -0.73 -0.10
C LEU A 46 -7.03 -0.58 -0.88
N VAL A 47 -7.00 -1.01 -2.14
CA VAL A 47 -5.86 -0.86 -3.04
C VAL A 47 -5.56 0.61 -3.31
N ASN A 48 -6.58 1.44 -3.55
CA ASN A 48 -6.39 2.88 -3.75
C ASN A 48 -5.70 3.52 -2.55
N ARG A 49 -6.21 3.28 -1.33
CA ARG A 49 -5.58 3.77 -0.10
C ARG A 49 -4.13 3.29 0.04
N CYS A 50 -3.86 2.02 -0.27
CA CYS A 50 -2.50 1.47 -0.27
C CYS A 50 -1.56 2.25 -1.20
N VAL A 51 -1.98 2.51 -2.44
CA VAL A 51 -1.17 3.25 -3.42
C VAL A 51 -0.92 4.68 -2.95
N GLN A 52 -1.95 5.37 -2.46
CA GLN A 52 -1.80 6.74 -1.95
C GLN A 52 -0.85 6.80 -0.75
N TYR A 53 -0.93 5.82 0.16
CA TYR A 53 0.01 5.68 1.27
C TYR A 53 1.45 5.48 0.79
N ILE A 54 1.68 4.56 -0.15
CA ILE A 54 3.00 4.32 -0.75
C ILE A 54 3.56 5.62 -1.36
N ARG A 55 2.76 6.36 -2.13
CA ARG A 55 3.18 7.64 -2.74
C ARG A 55 3.52 8.69 -1.67
N SER A 56 2.70 8.82 -0.64
CA SER A 56 2.91 9.76 0.47
C SER A 56 4.22 9.48 1.22
N VAL A 57 4.42 8.23 1.63
CA VAL A 57 5.64 7.80 2.33
C VAL A 57 6.88 7.94 1.43
N ALA A 58 6.75 7.61 0.14
CA ALA A 58 7.87 7.75 -0.79
C ALA A 58 8.32 9.20 -0.96
N ILE A 59 7.39 10.16 -1.00
CA ILE A 59 7.73 11.59 -1.03
C ILE A 59 8.41 12.02 0.27
N LYS A 60 7.85 11.65 1.43
CA LYS A 60 8.37 12.02 2.75
C LYS A 60 9.79 11.48 2.97
N ASP A 61 10.00 10.21 2.68
CA ASP A 61 11.27 9.51 2.95
C ASP A 61 12.21 9.49 1.73
N LYS A 62 11.85 10.20 0.65
CA LYS A 62 12.62 10.30 -0.60
C LYS A 62 12.95 8.92 -1.19
N LEU A 63 11.99 8.00 -1.15
CA LEU A 63 12.15 6.64 -1.66
C LEU A 63 12.10 6.65 -3.19
N TYR A 64 13.11 6.02 -3.80
CA TYR A 64 13.12 5.75 -5.22
C TYR A 64 12.62 4.33 -5.50
N PHE A 65 11.71 4.21 -6.46
CA PHE A 65 11.25 2.94 -7.02
C PHE A 65 11.83 2.75 -8.43
N PRO A 66 12.66 1.72 -8.68
CA PRO A 66 13.12 1.42 -10.02
C PRO A 66 11.94 0.98 -10.91
N PRO A 67 12.09 1.00 -12.25
CA PRO A 67 10.99 0.73 -13.18
C PRO A 67 10.23 -0.58 -12.91
N ALA A 68 10.92 -1.64 -12.47
CA ALA A 68 10.30 -2.92 -12.17
C ALA A 68 9.32 -2.88 -10.98
N GLU A 69 9.55 -2.01 -10.01
CA GLU A 69 8.66 -1.82 -8.86
C GLU A 69 7.60 -0.77 -9.17
N GLU A 70 7.99 0.32 -9.83
CA GLU A 70 7.08 1.39 -10.25
C GLU A 70 5.97 0.88 -11.16
N ASN A 71 6.27 -0.02 -12.11
CA ASN A 71 5.26 -0.66 -12.95
C ASN A 71 4.21 -1.43 -12.15
N ILE A 72 4.59 -2.04 -11.03
CA ILE A 72 3.64 -2.75 -10.16
C ILE A 72 2.75 -1.75 -9.42
N ILE A 73 3.34 -0.65 -8.94
CA ILE A 73 2.60 0.44 -8.28
C ILE A 73 1.58 1.05 -9.26
N ILE A 74 1.97 1.30 -10.51
CA ILE A 74 1.07 1.78 -11.58
C ILE A 74 -0.07 0.78 -11.83
N ASN A 75 0.21 -0.52 -11.90
CA ASN A 75 -0.84 -1.53 -12.08
C ASN A 75 -1.83 -1.56 -10.91
N LEU A 76 -1.34 -1.40 -9.67
CA LEU A 76 -2.18 -1.25 -8.49
C LEU A 76 -3.00 0.04 -8.54
N GLU A 77 -2.42 1.13 -9.04
CA GLU A 77 -3.11 2.42 -9.21
C GLU A 77 -4.28 2.30 -10.18
N VAL A 78 -4.10 1.65 -11.33
CA VAL A 78 -5.17 1.37 -12.31
C VAL A 78 -6.31 0.56 -11.67
N ILE A 79 -5.98 -0.41 -10.82
CA ILE A 79 -7.00 -1.17 -10.07
C ILE A 79 -7.70 -0.27 -9.05
N GLY A 80 -6.95 0.53 -8.29
CA GLY A 80 -7.46 1.41 -7.26
C GLY A 80 -8.37 2.52 -7.81
N GLN A 81 -8.07 3.06 -9.00
CA GLN A 81 -8.89 4.09 -9.66
C GLN A 81 -10.32 3.63 -9.94
N LYS A 82 -10.58 2.31 -10.05
CA LYS A 82 -11.95 1.78 -10.17
C LYS A 82 -12.80 2.05 -8.93
N ALA A 83 -12.19 2.34 -7.77
CA ALA A 83 -12.89 2.79 -6.58
C ALA A 83 -13.55 4.17 -6.76
N GLY A 84 -12.98 5.02 -7.63
CA GLY A 84 -13.39 6.40 -7.88
C GLY A 84 -14.76 6.58 -8.54
N TRP A 85 -15.45 5.50 -8.86
CA TRP A 85 -16.84 5.54 -9.35
C TRP A 85 -17.87 5.43 -8.20
N ASN A 86 -17.45 5.04 -6.98
CA ASN A 86 -18.37 4.67 -5.89
C ASN A 86 -18.15 5.40 -4.53
N GLY A 87 -17.32 6.43 -4.42
CA GLY A 87 -17.30 7.23 -3.18
C GLY A 87 -16.14 8.22 -3.04
N SER A 88 -16.45 9.41 -2.50
CA SER A 88 -15.49 10.44 -2.07
C SER A 88 -14.43 9.85 -1.13
N TYR A 89 -13.14 9.93 -1.50
CA TYR A 89 -12.04 9.60 -0.59
C TYR A 89 -11.30 10.88 -0.19
N MET A 90 -11.75 11.51 0.90
CA MET A 90 -11.02 12.54 1.64
C MET A 90 -10.39 11.93 2.91
N ALA A 91 -9.57 10.90 2.74
CA ALA A 91 -8.82 10.31 3.86
C ALA A 91 -7.44 10.96 3.95
N ASP A 92 -6.89 11.08 5.16
CA ASP A 92 -5.46 11.32 5.33
C ASP A 92 -4.71 10.08 4.82
N PHE A 93 -4.17 10.16 3.62
CA PHE A 93 -3.46 9.06 2.98
C PHE A 93 -2.09 8.78 3.61
N SER A 94 -1.64 9.59 4.57
CA SER A 94 -0.37 9.39 5.27
C SER A 94 -0.49 8.56 6.55
N ASP A 95 -1.72 8.31 7.03
CA ASP A 95 -1.93 7.59 8.28
C ASP A 95 -1.91 6.06 8.08
N LYS A 96 -0.93 5.38 8.67
CA LYS A 96 -0.78 3.92 8.63
C LYS A 96 -1.93 3.20 9.34
N SER A 97 -2.56 3.83 10.33
CA SER A 97 -3.59 3.21 11.17
C SER A 97 -4.83 2.76 10.38
N GLN A 98 -5.10 3.39 9.23
CA GLN A 98 -6.25 3.09 8.36
C GLN A 98 -6.28 1.67 7.78
N PHE A 99 -5.16 0.94 7.89
CA PHE A 99 -5.01 -0.45 7.43
C PHE A 99 -5.14 -1.49 8.56
N TYR A 100 -5.30 -1.05 9.81
CA TYR A 100 -5.33 -1.90 10.99
C TYR A 100 -6.70 -1.83 11.67
N LYS A 101 -7.13 -2.94 12.26
CA LYS A 101 -8.27 -2.94 13.19
C LYS A 101 -7.84 -2.37 14.54
N LEU A 102 -8.80 -1.84 15.30
CA LEU A 102 -8.57 -1.32 16.66
C LEU A 102 -7.90 -2.34 17.62
N SER A 103 -8.06 -3.64 17.36
CA SER A 103 -7.48 -4.72 18.15
C SER A 103 -6.07 -5.14 17.70
N GLU A 104 -5.55 -4.61 16.59
CA GLU A 104 -4.24 -4.98 16.06
C GLU A 104 -3.16 -4.00 16.53
N SER A 105 -1.98 -4.54 16.85
CA SER A 105 -0.81 -3.71 17.14
C SER A 105 -0.25 -3.09 15.86
N ILE A 106 -0.02 -1.78 15.88
CA ILE A 106 0.60 -1.04 14.77
C ILE A 106 2.11 -0.92 15.05
N PRO A 107 2.99 -1.45 14.19
CA PRO A 107 4.44 -1.26 14.33
C PRO A 107 4.82 0.20 14.09
N HIS A 108 5.76 0.71 14.90
CA HIS A 108 6.35 2.04 14.79
C HIS A 108 7.87 1.87 14.61
N HIS A 109 8.45 2.51 13.59
CA HIS A 109 9.85 2.38 13.19
C HIS A 109 10.59 3.72 13.23
#